data_AF-A0A3M0ZVC9-F1
#
_entry.id   AF-A0A3M0ZVC9-F1
#
_cell.length_a   1.000
_cell.length_b   1.000
_cell.length_c   1.000
_cell.angle_alpha   90.00
_cell.angle_beta   90.00
_cell.angle_gamma   90.00
#
_symmetry.space_group_name_H-M   'P 1'
#
loop_
_entity.id
_entity.type
_entity.pdbx_description
1 polymer ?
#
loop_
_entity_poly.entity_id
_entity_poly.type
_entity_poly.pdbx_seq_one_letter_code
_entity_poly.pdbx_strand_id
1 'polypeptide(L)'
;MTSRQNFGGFNSPGVVVVDKPKYLSSFDVVRQIRKKLAVKKVGHGGTLDPNATGVLVCLLNQATRLAFLVENGIKRYECLIRFGIKTDTDDIWGELIEESGRSPTYEEVEQCLSDFCGEIWQVPPKVSAVKVGGKRAYSLHRRGESFEINARRVKIYELFVTPTDNPYLYKMSVSCGKGTYVRAIARDLGERLGVGCCVASIRRTYSSPFHECSCVPLDEIGRDKILPVDVLLPNYKRAVFGDRECELLRSGRQDVLVKSKRRLSELEKSGQKFAFYSTNESGNVAGLLGKLNDKWSLLVNF
;
A
#
# COMPACT_ATOMS: atom_id res chain seq x y z
N MET A 1 -38.24 -5.54 -2.16
CA MET A 1 -38.15 -4.14 -2.61
C MET A 1 -37.14 -3.42 -1.73
N THR A 2 -35.87 -3.34 -2.15
CA THR A 2 -34.84 -2.60 -1.40
C THR A 2 -34.90 -1.13 -1.78
N SER A 3 -35.29 -0.29 -0.82
CA SER A 3 -35.28 1.16 -0.94
C SER A 3 -33.86 1.63 -1.27
N ARG A 4 -33.66 2.16 -2.48
CA ARG A 4 -32.46 2.96 -2.78
C ARG A 4 -32.60 4.25 -1.98
N GLN A 5 -32.03 4.28 -0.77
CA GLN A 5 -31.79 5.55 -0.08
C GLN A 5 -30.86 6.38 -0.97
N ASN A 6 -31.41 7.44 -1.57
CA ASN A 6 -30.65 8.47 -2.27
C ASN A 6 -29.87 9.28 -1.24
N PHE A 7 -28.74 8.72 -0.81
CA PHE A 7 -27.77 9.48 -0.05
C PHE A 7 -27.14 10.52 -0.98
N GLY A 8 -27.41 11.82 -0.76
CA GLY A 8 -26.69 12.90 -1.43
C GLY A 8 -25.17 12.69 -1.36
N GLY A 9 -24.44 12.97 -2.45
CA GLY A 9 -23.05 12.54 -2.63
C GLY A 9 -22.12 12.94 -1.47
N PHE A 10 -21.27 12.03 -1.02
CA PHE A 10 -20.28 12.32 0.02
C PHE A 10 -19.08 13.06 -0.60
N ASN A 11 -18.93 14.33 -0.26
CA ASN A 11 -17.91 15.21 -0.84
C ASN A 11 -16.70 15.44 0.06
N SER A 12 -16.74 15.00 1.32
CA SER A 12 -15.65 15.17 2.27
C SER A 12 -14.48 14.21 1.99
N PRO A 13 -13.25 14.56 2.36
CA PRO A 13 -12.14 13.62 2.33
C PRO A 13 -12.31 12.55 3.42
N GLY A 14 -11.78 11.36 3.18
CA GLY A 14 -11.88 10.27 4.14
C GLY A 14 -11.08 9.04 3.73
N VAL A 15 -11.06 8.04 4.61
CA VAL A 15 -10.31 6.80 4.43
C VAL A 15 -11.22 5.62 4.71
N VAL A 16 -11.09 4.56 3.91
CA VAL A 16 -11.75 3.29 4.15
C VAL A 16 -10.69 2.20 4.09
N VAL A 17 -10.62 1.35 5.10
CA VAL A 17 -9.69 0.22 5.14
C VAL A 17 -10.47 -1.05 4.80
N VAL A 18 -10.21 -1.58 3.61
CA VAL A 18 -10.98 -2.71 3.06
C VAL A 18 -10.24 -4.01 3.31
N ASP A 19 -10.94 -5.05 3.74
CA ASP A 19 -10.46 -6.42 3.56
C ASP A 19 -10.74 -6.82 2.11
N LYS A 20 -9.72 -6.71 1.25
CA LYS A 20 -9.90 -7.01 -0.16
C LYS A 20 -10.19 -8.52 -0.32
N PRO A 21 -11.32 -8.91 -0.93
CA PRO A 21 -11.56 -10.32 -1.23
C PRO A 21 -10.71 -10.79 -2.40
N LYS A 22 -10.60 -12.11 -2.55
CA LYS A 22 -9.95 -12.75 -3.69
C LYS A 22 -10.72 -12.44 -4.99
N TYR A 23 -10.03 -12.60 -6.13
CA TYR A 23 -10.54 -12.46 -7.51
C TYR A 23 -10.89 -11.03 -7.97
N LEU A 24 -10.94 -10.04 -7.07
CA LEU A 24 -11.12 -8.64 -7.45
C LEU A 24 -9.78 -7.92 -7.61
N SER A 25 -9.57 -7.16 -8.68
CA SER A 25 -8.43 -6.23 -8.70
C SER A 25 -8.63 -5.11 -7.66
N SER A 26 -7.56 -4.45 -7.25
CA SER A 26 -7.69 -3.25 -6.40
C SER A 26 -8.51 -2.15 -7.06
N PHE A 27 -8.51 -2.08 -8.40
CA PHE A 27 -9.32 -1.11 -9.14
C PHE A 27 -10.82 -1.46 -9.10
N ASP A 28 -11.16 -2.74 -9.12
CA ASP A 28 -12.56 -3.18 -8.97
C ASP A 28 -13.11 -2.79 -7.59
N VAL A 29 -12.30 -2.97 -6.54
CA VAL A 29 -12.64 -2.51 -5.18
C VAL A 29 -12.88 -1.01 -5.14
N VAL A 30 -11.96 -0.22 -5.72
CA VAL A 30 -12.09 1.24 -5.84
C VAL A 30 -13.39 1.63 -6.57
N ARG A 31 -13.73 0.95 -7.66
CA ARG A 31 -14.97 1.19 -8.43
C ARG A 31 -16.22 0.88 -7.60
N GLN A 32 -16.20 -0.22 -6.84
CA GLN A 32 -17.30 -0.60 -5.97
C GLN A 32 -17.49 0.39 -4.82
N ILE A 33 -16.41 0.80 -4.14
CA ILE A 33 -16.47 1.83 -3.08
C ILE A 33 -17.04 3.14 -3.63
N ARG A 34 -16.54 3.58 -4.79
CA ARG A 34 -17.01 4.83 -5.42
C ARG A 34 -18.52 4.82 -5.62
N LYS A 35 -19.05 3.68 -6.10
CA LYS A 35 -20.50 3.48 -6.32
C LYS A 35 -21.26 3.40 -5.00
N LYS A 36 -20.79 2.59 -4.04
CA LYS A 36 -21.48 2.37 -2.74
C LYS A 36 -21.60 3.64 -1.92
N LEU A 37 -20.55 4.46 -1.86
CA LEU A 37 -20.52 5.66 -1.03
C LEU A 37 -21.01 6.92 -1.76
N ALA A 38 -21.26 6.84 -3.07
CA ALA A 38 -21.60 7.97 -3.93
C ALA A 38 -20.58 9.11 -3.80
N VAL A 39 -19.29 8.77 -3.90
CA VAL A 39 -18.16 9.72 -3.82
C VAL A 39 -17.62 10.03 -5.21
N LYS A 40 -17.08 11.25 -5.41
CA LYS A 40 -16.59 11.68 -6.73
C LYS A 40 -15.27 11.00 -7.11
N LYS A 41 -14.35 10.87 -6.16
CA LYS A 41 -13.00 10.33 -6.41
C LYS A 41 -12.63 9.30 -5.36
N VAL A 42 -12.05 8.18 -5.80
CA VAL A 42 -11.47 7.15 -4.94
C VAL A 42 -10.13 6.72 -5.52
N GLY A 43 -9.13 6.55 -4.66
CA GLY A 43 -7.83 5.95 -4.98
C GLY A 43 -7.46 4.92 -3.93
N HIS A 44 -6.32 4.24 -4.09
CA HIS A 44 -5.81 3.29 -3.10
C HIS A 44 -4.34 3.56 -2.76
N GLY A 45 -3.92 3.18 -1.55
CA GLY A 45 -2.56 3.38 -1.04
C GLY A 45 -1.55 2.27 -1.38
N GLY A 46 -1.92 1.32 -2.25
CA GLY A 46 -1.01 0.27 -2.72
C GLY A 46 -1.76 -0.90 -3.31
N THR A 47 -1.42 -1.27 -4.54
CA THR A 47 -2.09 -2.35 -5.29
C THR A 47 -1.90 -3.70 -4.60
N LEU A 48 -2.94 -4.52 -4.65
CA LEU A 48 -2.93 -5.97 -4.42
C LEU A 48 -3.35 -6.64 -5.73
N ASP A 49 -2.65 -7.71 -6.09
CA ASP A 49 -3.00 -8.56 -7.23
C ASP A 49 -4.40 -9.17 -7.03
N PRO A 50 -5.13 -9.55 -8.09
CA PRO A 50 -6.49 -10.05 -7.99
C PRO A 50 -6.65 -11.19 -6.98
N ASN A 51 -5.70 -12.14 -6.97
CA ASN A 51 -5.72 -13.30 -6.08
C ASN A 51 -5.17 -13.03 -4.67
N ALA A 52 -4.57 -11.87 -4.43
CA ALA A 52 -4.17 -11.47 -3.09
C ALA A 52 -5.36 -10.98 -2.27
N THR A 53 -5.32 -11.13 -0.95
CA THR A 53 -6.38 -10.63 -0.04
C THR A 53 -5.81 -9.68 1.03
N GLY A 54 -6.68 -9.14 1.88
CA GLY A 54 -6.27 -8.37 3.05
C GLY A 54 -6.25 -6.87 2.84
N VAL A 55 -5.42 -6.17 3.62
CA VAL A 55 -5.52 -4.72 3.84
C VAL A 55 -5.39 -3.92 2.54
N LEU A 56 -6.46 -3.29 2.08
CA LEU A 56 -6.46 -2.31 0.99
C LEU A 56 -6.98 -0.96 1.49
N VAL A 57 -6.07 -0.02 1.70
CA VAL A 57 -6.42 1.34 2.11
C VAL A 57 -6.94 2.11 0.92
N CYS A 58 -8.21 2.51 0.97
CA CYS A 58 -8.88 3.32 -0.03
C CYS A 58 -9.04 4.76 0.49
N LEU A 59 -8.75 5.74 -0.37
CA LEU A 59 -8.75 7.16 -0.04
C LEU A 59 -9.85 7.85 -0.84
N LEU A 60 -10.67 8.64 -0.16
CA LEU A 60 -11.84 9.30 -0.73
C LEU A 60 -11.55 10.78 -1.01
N ASN A 61 -12.04 11.29 -2.14
CA ASN A 61 -11.98 12.69 -2.53
C ASN A 61 -10.56 13.29 -2.37
N GLN A 62 -10.39 14.37 -1.60
CA GLN A 62 -9.11 15.05 -1.44
C GLN A 62 -8.07 14.22 -0.68
N ALA A 63 -8.50 13.24 0.13
CA ALA A 63 -7.59 12.31 0.81
C ALA A 63 -6.73 11.52 -0.20
N THR A 64 -7.17 11.36 -1.45
CA THR A 64 -6.37 10.70 -2.50
C THR A 64 -4.99 11.34 -2.73
N ARG A 65 -4.81 12.62 -2.35
CA ARG A 65 -3.51 13.31 -2.39
C ARG A 65 -2.49 12.74 -1.39
N LEU A 66 -2.96 11.99 -0.38
CA LEU A 66 -2.13 11.34 0.63
C LEU A 66 -1.78 9.87 0.31
N ALA A 67 -2.12 9.37 -0.87
CA ALA A 67 -1.82 7.98 -1.25
C ALA A 67 -0.35 7.61 -1.04
N PHE A 68 0.56 8.56 -1.30
CA PHE A 68 2.00 8.38 -1.13
C PHE A 68 2.41 8.02 0.31
N LEU A 69 1.69 8.47 1.35
CA LEU A 69 1.99 8.13 2.73
C LEU A 69 1.81 6.63 2.97
N VAL A 70 0.71 6.09 2.46
CA VAL A 70 0.42 4.65 2.56
C VAL A 70 1.37 3.86 1.65
N GLU A 71 1.59 4.31 0.42
CA GLU A 71 2.47 3.60 -0.54
C GLU A 71 3.91 3.48 -0.05
N ASN A 72 4.43 4.53 0.60
CA ASN A 72 5.79 4.57 1.11
C ASN A 72 5.95 3.89 2.47
N GLY A 73 4.85 3.60 3.18
CA GLY A 73 4.87 2.94 4.47
C GLY A 73 5.12 1.43 4.38
N ILE A 74 5.47 0.83 5.52
CA ILE A 74 5.72 -0.61 5.66
C ILE A 74 4.47 -1.42 5.25
N LYS A 75 4.73 -2.60 4.68
CA LYS A 75 3.74 -3.61 4.33
C LYS A 75 4.13 -4.95 4.95
N ARG A 76 3.17 -5.69 5.51
CA ARG A 76 3.38 -7.07 5.96
C ARG A 76 2.46 -8.02 5.25
N TYR A 77 2.98 -9.21 4.93
CA TYR A 77 2.25 -10.24 4.22
C TYR A 77 2.45 -11.60 4.88
N GLU A 78 1.38 -12.39 4.88
CA GLU A 78 1.39 -13.81 5.19
C GLU A 78 1.03 -14.58 3.92
N CYS A 79 1.86 -15.56 3.57
CA CYS A 79 1.77 -16.28 2.31
C CYS A 79 1.96 -17.78 2.51
N LEU A 80 1.41 -18.56 1.58
CA LEU A 80 1.94 -19.89 1.28
C LEU A 80 2.77 -19.80 0.01
N ILE A 81 3.96 -20.36 0.05
CA ILE A 81 4.81 -20.56 -1.13
C ILE A 81 4.91 -22.06 -1.42
N ARG A 82 5.06 -22.40 -2.70
CA ARG A 82 5.17 -23.77 -3.19
C ARG A 82 6.52 -23.96 -3.87
N PHE A 83 7.38 -24.76 -3.26
CA PHE A 83 8.63 -25.21 -3.89
C PHE A 83 8.37 -26.31 -4.90
N GLY A 84 9.35 -26.51 -5.79
CA GLY A 84 9.35 -27.60 -6.76
C GLY A 84 8.72 -27.23 -8.10
N ILE A 85 8.16 -26.03 -8.22
CA ILE A 85 7.56 -25.52 -9.46
C ILE A 85 7.94 -24.07 -9.73
N LYS A 86 7.96 -23.69 -11.01
CA LYS A 86 8.10 -22.32 -11.50
C LYS A 86 6.95 -22.00 -12.45
N THR A 87 6.36 -20.82 -12.30
CA THR A 87 5.30 -20.32 -13.18
C THR A 87 5.69 -18.98 -13.80
N ASP A 88 5.06 -18.61 -14.91
CA ASP A 88 5.35 -17.36 -15.63
C ASP A 88 4.90 -16.08 -14.91
N THR A 89 3.97 -16.21 -13.97
CA THR A 89 3.46 -15.13 -13.12
C THR A 89 4.07 -15.11 -11.71
N ASP A 90 4.98 -16.04 -11.38
CA ASP A 90 5.56 -16.24 -10.05
C ASP A 90 4.50 -16.57 -8.96
N ASP A 91 3.31 -17.00 -9.38
CA ASP A 91 2.24 -17.51 -8.53
C ASP A 91 1.53 -18.72 -9.14
N ILE A 92 0.78 -19.46 -8.33
CA ILE A 92 0.15 -20.74 -8.72
C ILE A 92 -0.95 -20.60 -9.78
N TRP A 93 -1.32 -19.37 -10.16
CA TRP A 93 -2.33 -19.09 -11.17
C TRP A 93 -1.74 -18.87 -12.57
N GLY A 94 -0.41 -18.83 -12.69
CA GLY A 94 0.29 -18.76 -13.97
C GLY A 94 0.40 -20.11 -14.67
N GLU A 95 0.98 -20.07 -15.87
CA GLU A 95 1.35 -21.27 -16.62
C GLU A 95 2.62 -21.88 -16.05
N LEU A 96 2.64 -23.21 -15.92
CA LEU A 96 3.81 -23.96 -15.46
C LEU A 96 4.95 -23.83 -16.48
N ILE A 97 6.09 -23.33 -16.04
CA ILE A 97 7.32 -23.24 -16.85
C ILE A 97 8.19 -24.47 -16.59
N GLU A 98 8.36 -24.85 -15.33
CA GLU A 98 9.29 -25.88 -14.91
C GLU A 98 8.77 -26.56 -13.64
N GLU A 99 8.96 -27.87 -13.55
CA GLU A 99 8.68 -28.67 -12.37
C GLU A 99 9.91 -29.51 -12.06
N SER A 100 10.59 -29.19 -10.95
CA SER A 100 11.72 -29.99 -10.47
C SER A 100 11.24 -31.19 -9.66
N GLY A 101 10.02 -31.12 -9.11
CA GLY A 101 9.48 -32.13 -8.19
C GLY A 101 10.28 -32.26 -6.89
N ARG A 102 11.22 -31.35 -6.60
CA ARG A 102 12.03 -31.35 -5.39
C ARG A 102 11.53 -30.27 -4.43
N SER A 103 11.40 -30.63 -3.16
CA SER A 103 11.27 -29.66 -2.08
C SER A 103 12.59 -29.56 -1.31
N PRO A 104 13.04 -28.34 -0.91
CA PRO A 104 14.22 -28.18 -0.08
C PRO A 104 13.93 -28.62 1.36
N THR A 105 14.98 -28.92 2.13
CA THR A 105 14.84 -29.06 3.59
C THR A 105 14.67 -27.68 4.25
N TYR A 106 14.16 -27.65 5.48
CA TYR A 106 14.03 -26.39 6.22
C TYR A 106 15.40 -25.73 6.44
N GLU A 107 16.44 -26.52 6.71
CA GLU A 107 17.81 -26.04 6.91
C GLU A 107 18.39 -25.39 5.64
N GLU A 108 18.12 -25.97 4.47
CA GLU A 108 18.53 -25.37 3.18
C GLU A 108 17.86 -24.00 2.98
N VAL A 109 16.58 -23.89 3.33
CA VAL A 109 15.84 -22.62 3.26
C VAL A 109 16.44 -21.61 4.25
N GLU A 110 16.60 -22.00 5.51
CA GLU A 110 17.07 -21.12 6.60
C GLU A 110 18.45 -20.51 6.29
N GLN A 111 19.37 -21.32 5.74
CA GLN A 111 20.70 -20.86 5.33
C GLN A 111 20.67 -19.77 4.24
N CYS A 112 19.63 -19.72 3.44
CA CYS A 112 19.49 -18.73 2.37
C CYS A 112 18.79 -17.43 2.83
N LEU A 113 17.99 -17.45 3.91
CA LEU A 113 17.09 -16.34 4.23
C LEU A 113 17.82 -15.03 4.58
N SER A 114 19.02 -15.10 5.16
CA SER A 114 19.81 -13.93 5.54
C SER A 114 20.17 -13.04 4.34
N ASP A 115 20.43 -13.64 3.18
CA ASP A 115 20.76 -12.95 1.91
C ASP A 115 19.57 -12.12 1.37
N PHE A 116 18.34 -12.40 1.82
CA PHE A 116 17.13 -11.70 1.40
C PHE A 116 16.74 -10.55 2.33
N CYS A 117 17.35 -10.44 3.51
CA CYS A 117 17.05 -9.37 4.46
C CYS A 117 17.93 -8.13 4.22
N GLY A 118 17.36 -6.94 4.41
CA GLY A 118 18.04 -5.67 4.16
C GLY A 118 17.70 -5.06 2.80
N GLU A 119 18.65 -4.31 2.23
CA GLU A 119 18.48 -3.72 0.90
C GLU A 119 18.98 -4.67 -0.18
N ILE A 120 18.08 -5.08 -1.08
CA ILE A 120 18.39 -6.02 -2.15
C ILE A 120 17.97 -5.46 -3.51
N TRP A 121 18.60 -5.96 -4.57
CA TRP A 121 18.13 -5.75 -5.94
C TRP A 121 17.12 -6.82 -6.28
N GLN A 122 15.92 -6.40 -6.66
CA GLN A 122 14.84 -7.30 -7.05
C GLN A 122 14.36 -6.98 -8.46
N VAL A 123 14.24 -7.99 -9.30
CA VAL A 123 13.56 -7.90 -10.59
C VAL A 123 12.06 -8.11 -10.36
N PRO A 124 11.20 -7.11 -10.66
CA PRO A 124 9.76 -7.28 -10.59
C PRO A 124 9.25 -8.45 -11.45
N PRO A 125 8.14 -9.11 -11.07
CA PRO A 125 7.47 -10.09 -11.94
C PRO A 125 7.08 -9.49 -13.30
N LYS A 126 7.09 -10.32 -14.35
CA LYS A 126 6.63 -9.94 -15.70
C LYS A 126 5.18 -9.46 -15.68
N VAL A 127 4.33 -10.12 -14.89
CA VAL A 127 2.96 -9.68 -14.62
C VAL A 127 2.94 -8.70 -13.46
N SER A 128 3.28 -7.44 -13.75
CA SER A 128 3.28 -6.35 -12.77
C SER A 128 2.84 -5.02 -13.38
N ALA A 129 2.54 -4.04 -12.53
CA ALA A 129 2.21 -2.68 -12.93
C ALA A 129 3.44 -1.83 -13.32
N VAL A 130 4.66 -2.39 -13.35
CA VAL A 130 5.86 -1.64 -13.77
C VAL A 130 5.70 -1.14 -15.21
N LYS A 131 6.25 0.03 -15.54
CA LYS A 131 6.27 0.54 -16.92
C LYS A 131 7.59 0.18 -17.59
N VAL A 132 7.53 -0.39 -18.79
CA VAL A 132 8.66 -0.69 -19.68
C VAL A 132 8.35 -0.02 -21.02
N GLY A 133 9.23 0.87 -21.49
CA GLY A 133 8.99 1.64 -22.72
C GLY A 133 7.67 2.42 -22.72
N GLY A 134 7.26 2.95 -21.55
CA GLY A 134 5.99 3.68 -21.38
C GLY A 134 4.73 2.82 -21.24
N LYS A 135 4.80 1.52 -21.55
CA LYS A 135 3.68 0.55 -21.46
C LYS A 135 3.78 -0.26 -20.16
N ARG A 136 2.66 -0.76 -19.61
CA ARG A 136 2.67 -1.60 -18.40
C ARG A 136 3.13 -3.02 -18.72
N ALA A 137 3.98 -3.61 -17.86
CA ALA A 137 4.56 -4.94 -18.05
C ALA A 137 3.49 -6.04 -18.22
N TYR A 138 2.42 -6.03 -17.40
CA TYR A 138 1.31 -6.97 -17.57
C TYR A 138 0.61 -6.86 -18.95
N SER A 139 0.65 -5.68 -19.59
CA SER A 139 0.05 -5.48 -20.91
C SER A 139 0.93 -6.01 -22.03
N LEU A 140 2.26 -5.91 -21.86
CA LEU A 140 3.23 -6.50 -22.78
C LEU A 140 3.19 -8.02 -22.71
N HIS A 141 3.19 -8.58 -21.49
CA HIS A 141 3.10 -10.03 -21.26
C HIS A 141 1.82 -10.63 -21.86
N ARG A 142 0.66 -9.99 -21.66
CA ARG A 142 -0.60 -10.44 -22.28
C ARG A 142 -0.61 -10.42 -23.81
N ARG A 143 0.27 -9.66 -24.45
CA ARG A 143 0.42 -9.63 -25.91
C ARG A 143 1.52 -10.58 -26.40
N GLY A 144 2.13 -11.36 -25.50
CA GLY A 144 3.23 -12.26 -25.84
C GLY A 144 4.51 -11.51 -26.28
N GLU A 145 4.63 -10.21 -25.97
CA GLU A 145 5.81 -9.44 -26.34
C GLU A 145 6.99 -9.84 -25.45
N SER A 146 8.19 -9.96 -26.05
CA SER A 146 9.43 -10.12 -25.29
C SER A 146 9.87 -8.77 -24.74
N PHE A 147 10.14 -8.70 -23.44
CA PHE A 147 10.65 -7.51 -22.77
C PHE A 147 11.38 -7.90 -21.48
N GLU A 148 12.27 -7.01 -21.05
CA GLU A 148 12.99 -7.15 -19.79
C GLU A 148 12.56 -6.07 -18.80
N ILE A 149 12.64 -6.39 -17.51
CA ILE A 149 12.40 -5.44 -16.43
C ILE A 149 13.70 -5.24 -15.68
N ASN A 150 14.18 -4.01 -15.62
CA ASN A 150 15.35 -3.66 -14.82
C ASN A 150 15.11 -3.93 -13.33
N ALA A 151 16.11 -4.50 -12.67
CA ALA A 151 16.11 -4.65 -11.23
C ALA A 151 16.01 -3.29 -10.53
N ARG A 152 15.38 -3.28 -9.36
CA ARG A 152 15.27 -2.09 -8.51
C ARG A 152 15.62 -2.43 -7.07
N ARG A 153 16.12 -1.42 -6.34
CA ARG A 153 16.35 -1.57 -4.90
C ARG A 153 15.02 -1.65 -4.17
N VAL A 154 14.93 -2.63 -3.29
CA VAL A 154 13.82 -2.80 -2.35
C VAL A 154 14.41 -3.10 -0.97
N LYS A 155 13.60 -2.93 0.08
CA LYS A 155 14.01 -3.23 1.44
C LYS A 155 13.10 -4.29 2.06
N ILE A 156 13.70 -5.36 2.55
CA ILE A 156 13.04 -6.40 3.34
C ILE A 156 13.52 -6.20 4.77
N TYR A 157 12.59 -5.96 5.68
CA TYR A 157 12.91 -5.72 7.09
C TYR A 157 13.00 -7.04 7.85
N GLU A 158 12.05 -7.94 7.59
CA GLU A 158 11.95 -9.24 8.25
C GLU A 158 11.41 -10.25 7.22
N LEU A 159 11.95 -11.46 7.24
CA LEU A 159 11.52 -12.57 6.41
C LEU A 159 11.61 -13.85 7.23
N PHE A 160 10.50 -14.56 7.37
CA PHE A 160 10.42 -15.85 8.02
C PHE A 160 9.79 -16.85 7.05
N VAL A 161 10.36 -18.03 6.92
CA VAL A 161 9.83 -19.10 6.09
C VAL A 161 9.84 -20.39 6.90
N THR A 162 8.72 -21.08 7.05
CA THR A 162 8.60 -22.31 7.85
C THR A 162 7.84 -23.40 7.10
N PRO A 163 8.20 -24.68 7.28
CA PRO A 163 7.53 -25.78 6.60
C PRO A 163 6.08 -25.95 7.09
N THR A 164 5.27 -26.63 6.28
CA THR A 164 3.95 -27.13 6.67
C THR A 164 3.94 -28.67 6.66
N ASP A 165 2.81 -29.28 7.00
CA ASP A 165 2.63 -30.73 6.89
C ASP A 165 2.71 -31.23 5.43
N ASN A 166 2.54 -30.34 4.45
CA ASN A 166 2.78 -30.65 3.05
C ASN A 166 4.26 -30.35 2.72
N PRO A 167 5.02 -31.33 2.21
CA PRO A 167 6.46 -31.19 2.01
C PRO A 167 6.82 -30.08 1.01
N TYR A 168 5.94 -29.72 0.08
CA TYR A 168 6.20 -28.68 -0.93
C TYR A 168 5.71 -27.28 -0.51
N LEU A 169 4.92 -27.17 0.55
CA LEU A 169 4.33 -25.90 0.97
C LEU A 169 4.99 -25.37 2.23
N TYR A 170 5.39 -24.11 2.16
CA TYR A 170 5.97 -23.37 3.27
C TYR A 170 5.13 -22.12 3.55
N LYS A 171 4.99 -21.75 4.82
CA LYS A 171 4.48 -20.45 5.23
C LYS A 171 5.59 -19.43 5.09
N MET A 172 5.28 -18.27 4.54
CA MET A 172 6.21 -17.15 4.43
C MET A 172 5.57 -15.88 5.00
N SER A 173 6.21 -15.32 6.01
CA SER A 173 5.88 -14.01 6.58
C SER A 173 6.94 -13.00 6.16
N VAL A 174 6.52 -11.84 5.65
CA VAL A 174 7.45 -10.82 5.17
C VAL A 174 7.00 -9.42 5.57
N SER A 175 7.93 -8.66 6.13
CA SER A 175 7.82 -7.22 6.39
C SER A 175 8.71 -6.47 5.41
N CYS A 176 8.14 -5.58 4.59
CA CYS A 176 8.89 -4.95 3.50
C CYS A 176 8.48 -3.50 3.23
N GLY A 177 9.36 -2.79 2.54
CA GLY A 177 9.17 -1.42 2.09
C GLY A 177 8.38 -1.32 0.79
N LYS A 178 8.29 -0.10 0.27
CA LYS A 178 7.63 0.19 -1.00
C LYS A 178 8.30 -0.58 -2.14
N GLY A 179 7.47 -1.13 -3.01
CA GLY A 179 7.92 -1.71 -4.28
C GLY A 179 8.50 -3.11 -4.16
N THR A 180 8.48 -3.74 -3.00
CA THR A 180 8.79 -5.16 -2.88
C THR A 180 7.67 -6.01 -3.48
N TYR A 181 8.03 -6.96 -4.32
CA TYR A 181 7.12 -8.00 -4.84
C TYR A 181 7.36 -9.29 -4.08
N VAL A 182 6.36 -9.72 -3.31
CA VAL A 182 6.43 -10.98 -2.55
C VAL A 182 6.55 -12.20 -3.47
N ARG A 183 5.91 -12.14 -4.64
CA ARG A 183 6.06 -13.14 -5.71
C ARG A 183 7.52 -13.30 -6.18
N ALA A 184 8.24 -12.20 -6.34
CA ALA A 184 9.65 -12.24 -6.70
C ALA A 184 10.51 -12.81 -5.57
N ILE A 185 10.20 -12.55 -4.29
CA ILE A 185 10.91 -13.19 -3.16
C ILE A 185 10.80 -14.71 -3.25
N ALA A 186 9.59 -15.23 -3.47
CA ALA A 186 9.38 -16.66 -3.62
C ALA A 186 10.18 -17.23 -4.81
N ARG A 187 10.06 -16.62 -6.00
CA ARG A 187 10.83 -17.02 -7.19
C ARG A 187 12.33 -17.03 -6.91
N ASP A 188 12.88 -15.91 -6.43
CA ASP A 188 14.31 -15.72 -6.23
C ASP A 188 14.87 -16.71 -5.17
N LEU A 189 14.09 -17.02 -4.13
CA LEU A 189 14.42 -18.07 -3.15
C LEU A 189 14.46 -19.47 -3.80
N GLY A 190 13.47 -19.79 -4.63
CA GLY A 190 13.44 -21.05 -5.38
C GLY A 190 14.58 -21.20 -6.39
N GLU A 191 14.98 -20.10 -7.03
CA GLU A 191 16.13 -20.04 -7.95
C GLU A 191 17.45 -20.23 -7.21
N ARG A 192 17.61 -19.58 -6.04
CA ARG A 192 18.80 -19.73 -5.19
C ARG A 192 19.02 -21.18 -4.73
N LEU A 193 17.92 -21.88 -4.44
CA LEU A 193 17.92 -23.28 -4.01
C LEU A 193 17.96 -24.27 -5.19
N GLY A 194 17.79 -23.81 -6.44
CA GLY A 194 17.77 -24.66 -7.63
C GLY A 194 16.57 -25.60 -7.72
N VAL A 195 15.44 -25.24 -7.08
CA VAL A 195 14.22 -26.08 -7.02
C VAL A 195 13.00 -25.41 -7.66
N GLY A 196 13.06 -24.10 -7.89
CA GLY A 196 11.90 -23.30 -8.30
C GLY A 196 10.91 -23.07 -7.16
N CYS A 197 10.22 -21.94 -7.17
CA CYS A 197 9.19 -21.63 -6.19
C CYS A 197 8.22 -20.56 -6.72
N CYS A 198 6.95 -20.65 -6.30
CA CYS A 198 5.94 -19.64 -6.60
C CYS A 198 5.03 -19.37 -5.39
N VAL A 199 4.31 -18.25 -5.38
CA VAL A 199 3.30 -17.96 -4.34
C VAL A 199 2.02 -18.77 -4.60
N ALA A 200 1.58 -19.56 -3.63
CA ALA A 200 0.32 -20.32 -3.66
C ALA A 200 -0.86 -19.56 -3.04
N SER A 201 -0.59 -18.72 -2.03
CA SER A 201 -1.57 -17.82 -1.45
C SER A 201 -0.86 -16.60 -0.84
N ILE A 202 -1.57 -15.47 -0.78
CA ILE A 202 -1.00 -14.23 -0.23
C ILE A 202 -2.10 -13.36 0.37
N ARG A 203 -1.86 -12.92 1.61
CA ARG A 203 -2.68 -11.96 2.33
C ARG A 203 -1.80 -10.84 2.86
N ARG A 204 -2.16 -9.60 2.57
CA ARG A 204 -1.54 -8.43 3.20
C ARG A 204 -2.18 -8.22 4.57
N THR A 205 -1.44 -8.44 5.64
CA THR A 205 -1.90 -8.33 7.03
C THR A 205 -1.70 -6.93 7.61
N TYR A 206 -0.81 -6.14 7.01
CA TYR A 206 -0.56 -4.76 7.41
C TYR A 206 -0.25 -3.87 6.21
N SER A 207 -0.82 -2.67 6.21
CA SER A 207 -0.44 -1.59 5.32
C SER A 207 -0.46 -0.29 6.10
N SER A 208 0.74 0.22 6.41
CA SER A 208 0.91 1.36 7.30
C SER A 208 -0.10 2.49 7.04
N PRO A 209 -0.79 2.97 8.09
CA PRO A 209 -0.69 2.57 9.50
C PRO A 209 -1.60 1.40 9.94
N PHE A 210 -2.35 0.77 9.03
CA PHE A 210 -3.45 -0.12 9.40
C PHE A 210 -3.08 -1.60 9.44
N HIS A 211 -3.58 -2.28 10.47
CA HIS A 211 -3.55 -3.72 10.60
C HIS A 211 -4.83 -4.35 10.04
N GLU A 212 -4.81 -5.64 9.73
CA GLU A 212 -5.97 -6.34 9.17
C GLU A 212 -7.19 -6.35 10.08
N CYS A 213 -7.01 -6.27 11.40
CA CYS A 213 -8.12 -6.15 12.35
C CYS A 213 -8.89 -4.82 12.21
N SER A 214 -8.33 -3.82 11.53
CA SER A 214 -9.01 -2.56 11.19
C SER A 214 -9.77 -2.62 9.87
N CYS A 215 -9.69 -3.75 9.15
CA CYS A 215 -10.34 -3.89 7.85
C CYS A 215 -11.83 -4.17 8.01
N VAL A 216 -12.59 -3.68 7.04
CA VAL A 216 -14.01 -4.00 6.91
C VAL A 216 -14.23 -4.78 5.60
N PRO A 217 -15.02 -5.88 5.62
CA PRO A 217 -15.40 -6.59 4.40
C PRO A 217 -16.00 -5.65 3.35
N LEU A 218 -15.67 -5.87 2.09
CA LEU A 218 -16.07 -4.95 1.00
C LEU A 218 -17.60 -4.80 0.89
N ASP A 219 -18.34 -5.86 1.15
CA ASP A 219 -19.81 -5.91 1.15
C ASP A 219 -20.41 -5.04 2.27
N GLU A 220 -19.77 -4.97 3.43
CA GLU A 220 -20.19 -4.22 4.62
C GLU A 220 -19.80 -2.73 4.62
N ILE A 221 -19.07 -2.25 3.60
CA ILE A 221 -18.67 -0.84 3.53
C ILE A 221 -19.88 0.09 3.39
N GLY A 222 -20.15 0.84 4.46
CA GLY A 222 -21.09 1.97 4.53
C GLY A 222 -20.39 3.30 4.87
N ARG A 223 -21.18 4.38 4.96
CA ARG A 223 -20.65 5.72 5.32
C ARG A 223 -20.15 5.80 6.76
N ASP A 224 -20.74 5.01 7.64
CA ASP A 224 -20.33 4.84 9.04
C ASP A 224 -18.94 4.23 9.19
N LYS A 225 -18.40 3.62 8.12
CA LYS A 225 -17.05 3.04 8.07
C LYS A 225 -15.99 3.99 7.50
N ILE A 226 -16.37 5.22 7.16
CA ILE A 226 -15.42 6.23 6.67
C ILE A 226 -14.66 6.80 7.86
N LEU A 227 -13.36 6.56 7.89
CA LEU A 227 -12.45 7.12 8.87
C LEU A 227 -12.04 8.55 8.48
N PRO A 228 -11.81 9.43 9.47
CA PRO A 228 -11.25 10.75 9.23
C PRO A 228 -9.82 10.66 8.67
N VAL A 229 -9.35 11.69 7.97
CA VAL A 229 -8.06 11.66 7.27
C VAL A 229 -6.85 11.56 8.22
N ASP A 230 -7.00 12.08 9.44
CA ASP A 230 -5.95 12.13 10.45
C ASP A 230 -5.48 10.76 10.94
N VAL A 231 -6.27 9.69 10.71
CA VAL A 231 -5.81 8.31 10.97
C VAL A 231 -4.58 7.92 10.13
N LEU A 232 -4.29 8.64 9.03
CA LEU A 232 -3.08 8.45 8.22
C LEU A 232 -1.85 9.18 8.78
N LEU A 233 -2.03 9.97 9.83
CA LEU A 233 -1.06 10.95 10.29
C LEU A 233 -0.58 10.70 11.73
N PRO A 234 -0.35 9.45 12.19
CA PRO A 234 -0.04 9.16 13.59
C PRO A 234 1.26 9.83 14.07
N ASN A 235 2.17 10.15 13.13
CA ASN A 235 3.46 10.79 13.40
C ASN A 235 3.48 12.30 13.08
N TYR A 236 2.35 12.89 12.68
CA TYR A 236 2.27 14.34 12.45
C TYR A 236 1.76 15.00 13.71
N LYS A 237 2.42 16.08 14.11
CA LYS A 237 1.94 16.87 15.25
C LYS A 237 0.77 17.75 14.82
N ARG A 238 -0.20 17.89 15.71
CA ARG A 238 -1.38 18.71 15.50
C ARG A 238 -1.04 20.19 15.72
N ALA A 239 -1.38 21.02 14.75
CA ALA A 239 -1.36 22.48 14.85
C ALA A 239 -2.77 23.04 14.58
N VAL A 240 -3.23 24.00 15.35
CA VAL A 240 -4.57 24.62 15.14
C VAL A 240 -4.36 26.02 14.61
N PHE A 241 -5.09 26.45 13.59
CA PHE A 241 -5.02 27.81 13.04
C PHE A 241 -6.42 28.42 13.03
N GLY A 242 -6.50 29.75 13.09
CA GLY A 242 -7.77 30.44 12.92
C GLY A 242 -8.31 30.24 11.51
N ASP A 243 -9.62 30.29 11.33
CA ASP A 243 -10.26 30.01 10.04
C ASP A 243 -9.72 30.86 8.88
N ARG A 244 -9.52 32.15 9.11
CA ARG A 244 -8.92 33.06 8.11
C ARG A 244 -7.50 32.64 7.73
N GLU A 245 -6.71 32.14 8.68
CA GLU A 245 -5.37 31.61 8.39
C GLU A 245 -5.47 30.33 7.56
N CYS A 246 -6.41 29.43 7.88
CA CYS A 246 -6.67 28.20 7.11
C CYS A 246 -7.10 28.50 5.67
N GLU A 247 -7.99 29.48 5.46
CA GLU A 247 -8.43 29.91 4.12
C GLU A 247 -7.26 30.45 3.29
N LEU A 248 -6.42 31.30 3.90
CA LEU A 248 -5.21 31.82 3.27
C LEU A 248 -4.26 30.67 2.91
N LEU A 249 -4.00 29.75 3.84
CA LEU A 249 -3.17 28.57 3.56
C LEU A 249 -3.74 27.70 2.43
N ARG A 250 -5.06 27.43 2.43
CA ARG A 250 -5.73 26.64 1.38
C ARG A 250 -5.61 27.27 0.00
N SER A 251 -5.68 28.60 -0.07
CA SER A 251 -5.47 29.36 -1.31
C SER A 251 -4.00 29.49 -1.74
N GLY A 252 -3.07 28.89 -0.99
CA GLY A 252 -1.63 28.90 -1.30
C GLY A 252 -0.88 30.13 -0.77
N ARG A 253 -1.55 31.01 -0.01
CA ARG A 253 -0.94 32.17 0.64
C ARG A 253 -0.17 31.73 1.89
N GLN A 254 1.13 31.49 1.72
CA GLN A 254 2.03 31.00 2.77
C GLN A 254 2.69 32.13 3.60
N ASP A 255 2.45 33.41 3.25
CA ASP A 255 2.95 34.58 3.99
C ASP A 255 2.46 34.62 5.44
N VAL A 256 1.31 34.00 5.72
CA VAL A 256 0.80 33.79 7.09
C VAL A 256 1.72 32.92 7.95
N LEU A 257 2.47 31.97 7.36
CA LEU A 257 3.43 31.14 8.09
C LEU A 257 4.62 31.99 8.57
N VAL A 258 5.01 33.02 7.82
CA VAL A 258 6.10 33.93 8.21
C VAL A 258 5.69 34.79 9.40
N LYS A 259 4.43 35.24 9.44
CA LYS A 259 3.87 36.05 10.55
C LYS A 259 3.67 35.24 11.83
N SER A 260 3.48 33.91 11.70
CA SER A 260 3.33 32.98 12.83
C SER A 260 4.66 32.35 13.29
N LYS A 261 5.80 32.97 12.96
CA LYS A 261 7.17 32.47 13.25
C LYS A 261 7.37 31.98 14.69
N ARG A 262 6.89 32.73 15.69
CA ARG A 262 7.02 32.37 17.12
C ARG A 262 6.26 31.10 17.49
N ARG A 263 5.05 30.93 16.93
CA ARG A 263 4.20 29.74 17.09
C ARG A 263 4.78 28.53 16.37
N LEU A 264 5.37 28.74 15.19
CA LEU A 264 6.04 27.70 14.41
C LEU A 264 7.40 27.28 15.00
N SER A 265 8.11 28.19 15.69
CA SER A 265 9.34 27.87 16.43
C SER A 265 9.07 27.11 17.75
N GLU A 266 7.89 27.26 18.35
CA GLU A 266 7.45 26.37 19.45
C GLU A 266 7.11 24.97 18.92
N LEU A 267 6.50 24.90 17.72
CA LEU A 267 6.27 23.65 17.01
C LEU A 267 7.60 22.96 16.61
N GLU A 268 8.64 23.71 16.25
CA GLU A 268 9.99 23.21 15.91
C GLU A 268 10.65 22.35 16.98
N LYS A 269 10.48 22.66 18.28
CA LYS A 269 10.99 21.82 19.39
C LYS A 269 10.32 20.44 19.47
N SER A 270 9.32 20.20 18.63
CA SER A 270 8.37 19.11 18.77
C SER A 270 8.29 18.21 17.52
N GLY A 271 8.56 18.64 16.28
CA GLY A 271 8.52 17.72 15.13
C GLY A 271 8.82 18.34 13.77
N GLN A 272 9.14 17.51 12.77
CA GLN A 272 9.51 17.95 11.41
C GLN A 272 8.33 18.12 10.45
N LYS A 273 7.13 17.60 10.78
CA LYS A 273 5.91 17.67 9.96
C LYS A 273 4.67 17.88 10.82
N PHE A 274 3.75 18.74 10.36
CA PHE A 274 2.53 19.10 11.09
C PHE A 274 1.28 18.86 10.24
N ALA A 275 0.23 18.38 10.90
CA ALA A 275 -1.13 18.38 10.37
C ALA A 275 -1.83 19.60 10.98
N PHE A 276 -2.39 20.47 10.14
CA PHE A 276 -3.07 21.67 10.63
C PHE A 276 -4.59 21.59 10.51
N TYR A 277 -5.29 22.21 11.46
CA TYR A 277 -6.73 22.12 11.65
C TYR A 277 -7.32 23.52 11.84
N SER A 278 -8.54 23.74 11.35
CA SER A 278 -9.26 25.00 11.62
C SER A 278 -9.87 25.02 13.01
N THR A 279 -10.01 26.21 13.59
CA THR A 279 -10.69 26.42 14.88
C THR A 279 -12.16 26.00 14.87
N ASN A 280 -12.86 26.15 13.74
CA ASN A 280 -14.29 25.85 13.63
C ASN A 280 -14.61 24.55 12.88
N GLU A 281 -13.60 23.84 12.36
CA GLU A 281 -13.81 22.54 11.73
C GLU A 281 -13.76 21.44 12.77
N SER A 282 -14.76 20.56 12.72
CA SER A 282 -15.12 19.48 13.65
C SER A 282 -14.08 18.34 13.74
N GLY A 283 -12.79 18.67 13.81
CA GLY A 283 -11.69 17.70 13.84
C GLY A 283 -11.13 17.32 12.48
N ASN A 284 -11.62 17.90 11.38
CA ASN A 284 -11.08 17.61 10.04
C ASN A 284 -9.74 18.30 9.82
N VAL A 285 -8.79 17.57 9.23
CA VAL A 285 -7.48 18.12 8.88
C VAL A 285 -7.62 19.06 7.67
N ALA A 286 -7.11 20.28 7.81
CA ALA A 286 -7.16 21.32 6.78
C ALA A 286 -5.98 21.24 5.80
N GLY A 287 -4.85 20.66 6.23
CA GLY A 287 -3.71 20.38 5.36
C GLY A 287 -2.48 19.87 6.11
N LEU A 288 -1.40 19.66 5.37
CA LEU A 288 -0.09 19.24 5.89
C LEU A 288 0.95 20.32 5.67
N LEU A 289 1.76 20.58 6.69
CA LEU A 289 2.91 21.49 6.67
C LEU A 289 4.21 20.70 6.88
N GLY A 290 5.28 21.15 6.24
CA GLY A 290 6.63 20.63 6.42
C GLY A 290 7.67 21.66 6.04
N LYS A 291 8.94 21.38 6.32
CA LYS A 291 10.05 22.22 5.84
C LYS A 291 10.46 21.78 4.42
N LEU A 292 10.55 22.74 3.51
CA LEU A 292 11.22 22.63 2.22
C LEU A 292 12.33 23.69 2.19
N ASN A 293 13.59 23.28 2.01
CA ASN A 293 14.76 24.18 2.06
C ASN A 293 14.75 25.09 3.31
N ASP A 294 14.56 24.49 4.49
CA ASP A 294 14.45 25.14 5.80
C ASP A 294 13.31 26.15 5.98
N LYS A 295 12.40 26.25 5.02
CA LYS A 295 11.21 27.12 5.08
C LYS A 295 9.94 26.29 5.25
N TRP A 296 9.09 26.71 6.20
CA TRP A 296 7.75 26.15 6.35
C TRP A 296 6.94 26.33 5.08
N SER A 297 6.44 25.22 4.56
CA SER A 297 5.70 25.16 3.30
C SER A 297 4.47 24.28 3.44
N LEU A 298 3.42 24.63 2.71
CA LEU A 298 2.24 23.79 2.53
C LEU A 298 2.60 22.60 1.64
N LEU A 299 2.51 21.38 2.19
CA LEU A 299 2.75 20.15 1.45
C LEU A 299 1.49 19.66 0.74
N VAL A 300 0.35 19.74 1.42
CA VAL A 300 -0.96 19.28 0.92
C VAL A 300 -2.06 20.18 1.48
N ASN A 301 -2.96 20.66 0.63
CA ASN A 301 -4.25 21.21 1.04
C ASN A 301 -5.38 20.19 0.78
N PHE A 302 -6.38 20.20 1.66
CA PHE A 302 -7.63 19.47 1.51
C PHE A 302 -8.76 20.40 1.06
#